data_AF-A0A957I9H1-F1
#
_entry.id   AF-A0A957I9H1-F1
#
_cell.length_a   1.000
_cell.length_b   1.000
_cell.length_c   1.000
_cell.angle_alpha   90.00
_cell.angle_beta   90.00
_cell.angle_gamma   90.00
#
_symmetry.space_group_name_H-M   'P 1'
#
loop_
_entity.id
_entity.type
_entity.pdbx_description
1 polymer ?
#
loop_
_entity_poly.entity_id
_entity_poly.type
_entity_poly.pdbx_seq_one_letter_code
_entity_poly.pdbx_strand_id
1 'polypeptide(L)'
;MDSSTVSNTSGTLPEQKKLISVKPIYIALAAILVLALLGGSIWGIIWLASNKAATIEAVRDVLLIGLALESCLFGIVLLFMLLMIVRLVNMLEFEIKPILEKTNETVGTVRGTTTFVSKNVIKPVTEARVHVAGIRQAFKALFGNPRNNLPR
;
A
#
# COMPACT_ATOMS: atom_id res chain seq x y z
N MET A 1 47.44 -28.38 -32.20
CA MET A 1 47.20 -29.12 -30.95
C MET A 1 47.40 -28.11 -29.84
N ASP A 2 46.36 -27.37 -29.47
CA ASP A 2 45.24 -27.77 -28.58
C ASP A 2 45.46 -26.95 -27.30
N SER A 3 44.52 -26.29 -26.65
CA SER A 3 43.10 -26.07 -26.86
C SER A 3 42.74 -24.87 -25.99
N SER A 4 41.78 -24.10 -26.44
CA SER A 4 40.95 -23.15 -25.68
C SER A 4 40.68 -23.55 -24.22
N THR A 5 40.82 -22.60 -23.29
CA THR A 5 39.97 -22.60 -22.08
C THR A 5 39.73 -21.18 -21.57
N VAL A 6 38.74 -20.55 -22.20
CA VAL A 6 37.69 -19.69 -21.64
C VAL A 6 37.88 -19.35 -20.15
N SER A 7 38.27 -18.09 -19.89
CA SER A 7 38.08 -17.42 -18.60
C SER A 7 36.60 -17.09 -18.42
N ASN A 8 35.83 -18.02 -17.84
CA ASN A 8 34.46 -17.75 -17.44
C ASN A 8 34.43 -17.07 -16.08
N THR A 9 34.05 -15.80 -16.13
CA THR A 9 33.47 -14.99 -15.05
C THR A 9 32.41 -15.80 -14.30
N SER A 10 32.76 -16.34 -13.13
CA SER A 10 31.79 -16.76 -12.13
C SER A 10 31.29 -15.50 -11.42
N GLY A 11 30.19 -14.95 -11.95
CA GLY A 11 29.38 -13.96 -11.25
C GLY A 11 29.09 -14.47 -9.85
N THR A 12 29.52 -13.71 -8.85
CA THR A 12 29.16 -13.88 -7.46
C THR A 12 27.65 -13.77 -7.34
N LEU A 13 26.96 -14.91 -7.25
CA LEU A 13 25.58 -14.94 -6.77
C LEU A 13 25.56 -14.31 -5.38
N PRO A 14 24.53 -13.48 -5.08
CA PRO A 14 24.52 -12.66 -3.88
C PRO A 14 24.62 -13.57 -2.67
N GLU A 15 25.56 -13.22 -1.81
CA GLU A 15 25.68 -13.67 -0.44
C GLU A 15 24.28 -13.76 0.17
N GLN A 16 23.74 -14.99 0.22
CA GLN A 16 22.57 -15.35 0.99
C GLN A 16 22.92 -15.02 2.43
N LYS A 17 22.56 -13.80 2.82
CA LYS A 17 22.62 -13.26 4.17
C LYS A 17 22.21 -14.38 5.10
N LYS A 18 23.21 -14.97 5.78
CA LYS A 18 23.05 -16.08 6.71
C LYS A 18 22.03 -15.65 7.75
N LEU A 19 20.77 -15.96 7.47
CA LEU A 19 19.62 -15.65 8.30
C LEU A 19 19.89 -16.35 9.63
N ILE A 20 20.12 -15.53 10.65
CA ILE A 20 20.31 -15.84 12.08
C ILE A 20 20.43 -17.36 12.32
N SER A 21 21.65 -17.87 12.20
CA SER A 21 21.98 -19.25 12.57
C SER A 21 22.06 -19.33 14.10
N VAL A 22 20.92 -19.15 14.78
CA VAL A 22 20.78 -19.74 16.11
C VAL A 22 20.91 -21.24 15.91
N LYS A 23 21.87 -21.86 16.60
CA LYS A 23 22.05 -23.31 16.55
C LYS A 23 20.66 -23.95 16.76
N PRO A 24 20.23 -24.95 15.98
CA PRO A 24 18.89 -25.56 16.11
C PRO A 24 18.61 -26.06 17.54
N ILE A 25 19.68 -26.31 18.30
CA ILE A 25 19.68 -26.56 19.73
C ILE A 25 18.93 -25.49 20.55
N TYR A 26 19.04 -24.20 20.22
CA TYR A 26 18.39 -23.10 20.96
C TYR A 26 16.90 -23.02 20.66
N ILE A 27 16.49 -23.27 19.41
CA ILE A 27 15.07 -23.33 19.03
C ILE A 27 14.41 -24.54 19.70
N ALA A 28 15.09 -25.69 19.68
CA ALA A 28 14.62 -26.89 20.36
C ALA A 28 14.50 -26.67 21.88
N LEU A 29 15.48 -26.01 22.50
CA LEU A 29 15.48 -25.73 23.93
C LEU A 29 14.37 -24.73 24.32
N ALA A 30 14.15 -23.69 23.51
CA ALA A 30 13.05 -22.76 23.70
C ALA A 30 11.68 -23.46 23.57
N ALA A 31 11.51 -24.32 22.56
CA ALA A 31 10.29 -25.09 22.37
C ALA A 31 10.03 -26.06 23.53
N ILE A 32 11.05 -26.77 24.01
CA ILE A 32 10.97 -27.68 25.18
C ILE A 32 10.62 -26.91 26.45
N LEU A 33 11.20 -25.74 26.65
CA LEU A 33 10.94 -24.89 27.82
C LEU A 33 9.50 -24.38 27.81
N VAL A 34 8.99 -23.97 26.64
CA VAL A 34 7.57 -23.62 26.47
C VAL A 34 6.67 -24.82 26.71
N LEU A 35 7.03 -26.00 26.20
CA LEU A 35 6.25 -27.22 26.40
C LEU A 35 6.23 -27.66 27.86
N ALA A 36 7.35 -27.53 28.57
CA ALA A 36 7.46 -27.82 29.99
C ALA A 36 6.67 -26.83 30.85
N LEU A 37 6.65 -25.54 30.48
CA LEU A 37 5.80 -24.53 31.13
C LEU A 37 4.32 -24.84 30.92
N LEU A 38 3.91 -25.17 29.70
CA LEU A 38 2.52 -25.52 29.40
C LEU A 38 2.11 -26.81 30.12
N GLY A 39 2.92 -27.87 29.99
CA GLY A 39 2.67 -29.16 30.63
C GLY A 39 2.69 -29.08 32.16
N GLY A 40 3.65 -28.35 32.73
CA GLY A 40 3.74 -28.10 34.16
C GLY A 40 2.58 -27.26 34.69
N SER A 41 2.12 -26.28 33.92
CA SER A 41 0.94 -25.49 34.26
C SER A 41 -0.33 -26.36 34.27
N ILE A 42 -0.53 -27.20 33.24
CA ILE A 42 -1.67 -28.14 33.15
C ILE A 42 -1.62 -29.16 34.31
N TRP A 43 -0.46 -29.76 34.55
CA TRP A 43 -0.27 -30.72 35.64
C TRP A 43 -0.51 -30.08 37.02
N GLY A 44 -0.01 -28.85 37.21
CA GLY A 44 -0.21 -28.07 38.43
C GLY A 44 -1.68 -27.72 38.66
N ILE A 45 -2.41 -27.34 37.60
CA ILE A 45 -3.85 -27.06 37.66
C ILE A 45 -4.63 -28.33 38.03
N ILE A 46 -4.32 -29.48 37.42
CA ILE A 46 -5.00 -30.77 37.72
C ILE A 46 -4.71 -31.23 39.15
N TRP A 47 -3.47 -31.10 39.61
CA TRP A 47 -3.07 -31.45 40.97
C TRP A 47 -3.72 -30.54 42.02
N LEU A 48 -3.86 -29.24 41.71
CA LEU A 48 -4.57 -28.29 42.57
C LEU A 48 -6.10 -28.56 42.56
N ALA A 49 -6.64 -28.95 41.41
CA ALA A 49 -8.04 -29.34 41.22
C ALA A 49 -8.44 -30.57 42.04
N SER A 50 -7.58 -31.58 42.11
CA SER A 50 -7.87 -32.78 42.90
C SER A 50 -7.77 -32.55 44.41
N ASN A 51 -6.86 -31.68 44.87
CA ASN A 51 -6.60 -31.49 46.31
C ASN A 51 -7.47 -30.40 46.97
N LYS A 52 -8.04 -29.46 46.19
CA LYS A 52 -8.86 -28.33 46.68
C LYS A 52 -10.12 -28.08 45.82
N ALA A 53 -10.88 -29.14 45.54
CA ALA A 53 -12.07 -29.08 44.67
C ALA A 53 -13.08 -27.99 45.05
N ALA A 54 -13.40 -27.82 46.35
CA ALA A 54 -14.40 -26.86 46.81
C ALA A 54 -14.04 -25.38 46.52
N THR A 55 -12.76 -25.00 46.65
CA THR A 55 -12.33 -23.63 46.34
C THR A 55 -12.38 -23.35 44.84
N ILE A 56 -12.12 -24.37 44.02
CA ILE A 56 -12.11 -24.24 42.55
C ILE A 56 -13.51 -24.10 41.98
N GLU A 57 -14.53 -24.71 42.60
CA GLU A 57 -15.92 -24.51 42.20
C GLU A 57 -16.36 -23.05 42.38
N ALA A 58 -16.02 -22.43 43.51
CA ALA A 58 -16.34 -21.02 43.75
C ALA A 58 -15.61 -20.08 42.76
N VAL A 59 -14.33 -20.36 42.46
CA VAL A 59 -13.56 -19.57 41.47
C VAL A 59 -14.15 -19.73 40.07
N ARG A 60 -14.51 -20.95 39.65
CA ARG A 60 -15.16 -21.23 38.36
C ARG A 60 -16.46 -20.46 38.22
N ASP A 61 -17.29 -20.44 39.27
CA ASP A 61 -18.59 -19.77 39.24
C ASP A 61 -18.43 -18.25 39.03
N VAL A 62 -17.50 -17.62 39.75
CA VAL A 62 -17.17 -16.19 39.59
C VAL A 62 -16.60 -15.89 38.20
N LEU A 63 -15.74 -16.74 37.65
CA LEU A 63 -15.19 -16.57 36.30
C LEU A 63 -16.25 -16.74 35.21
N LEU A 64 -17.19 -17.67 35.37
CA LEU A 64 -18.30 -17.84 34.44
C LEU A 64 -19.25 -16.64 34.47
N ILE A 65 -19.57 -16.11 35.65
CA ILE A 65 -20.36 -14.87 35.78
C ILE A 65 -19.61 -13.70 35.12
N GLY A 66 -18.32 -13.55 35.39
CA GLY A 66 -17.48 -12.51 34.77
C GLY A 66 -17.44 -12.63 33.25
N LEU A 67 -17.21 -13.83 32.72
CA LEU A 67 -17.15 -14.09 31.28
C LEU A 67 -18.53 -13.95 30.61
N ALA A 68 -19.62 -14.29 31.30
CA ALA A 68 -20.97 -14.03 30.82
C ALA A 68 -21.25 -12.53 30.69
N LEU A 69 -20.84 -11.73 31.68
CA LEU A 69 -20.96 -10.26 31.62
C LEU A 69 -20.08 -9.67 30.51
N GLU A 70 -18.85 -10.15 30.36
CA GLU A 70 -17.93 -9.72 29.31
C GLU A 70 -18.46 -10.10 27.92
N SER A 71 -18.99 -11.30 27.73
CA SER A 71 -19.59 -11.72 26.45
C SER A 71 -20.82 -10.90 26.08
N CYS A 72 -21.63 -10.48 27.06
CA CYS A 72 -22.74 -9.55 26.84
C CYS A 72 -22.23 -8.19 26.35
N LEU A 73 -21.15 -7.68 26.97
CA LEU A 73 -20.48 -6.46 26.55
C LEU A 73 -19.90 -6.57 25.14
N PHE A 74 -19.22 -7.67 24.81
CA PHE A 74 -18.73 -7.94 23.46
C PHE A 74 -19.86 -8.02 22.43
N GLY A 75 -21.02 -8.55 22.79
CA GLY A 75 -22.21 -8.55 21.93
C GLY A 75 -22.62 -7.13 21.52
N ILE A 76 -22.59 -6.18 22.45
CA ILE A 76 -22.88 -4.77 22.18
C ILE A 76 -21.79 -4.17 21.26
N VAL A 77 -20.52 -4.45 21.53
CA VAL A 77 -19.41 -3.99 20.68
C VAL A 77 -19.54 -4.50 19.24
N LEU A 78 -19.93 -5.76 19.06
CA LEU A 78 -20.17 -6.33 17.73
C LEU A 78 -21.33 -5.64 16.99
N LEU A 79 -22.40 -5.27 17.70
CA LEU A 79 -23.47 -4.46 17.11
C LEU A 79 -22.96 -3.08 16.67
N PHE A 80 -22.18 -2.39 17.50
CA PHE A 80 -21.57 -1.12 17.11
C PHE A 80 -20.65 -1.27 15.90
N MET A 81 -19.87 -2.34 15.82
CA MET A 81 -19.03 -2.63 14.66
C MET A 81 -19.86 -2.78 13.38
N LEU A 82 -20.99 -3.50 13.45
CA LEU A 82 -21.89 -3.64 12.30
C LEU A 82 -22.47 -2.28 11.88
N LEU A 83 -22.90 -1.45 12.83
CA LEU A 83 -23.41 -0.10 12.55
C LEU A 83 -22.33 0.77 11.89
N MET A 84 -21.07 0.64 12.33
CA MET A 84 -19.94 1.35 11.72
C MET A 84 -19.72 0.91 10.27
N ILE A 85 -19.81 -0.39 9.98
CA ILE A 85 -19.70 -0.91 8.62
C ILE A 85 -20.86 -0.40 7.76
N VAL A 86 -22.11 -0.44 8.25
CA VAL A 86 -23.28 0.07 7.52
C VAL A 86 -23.11 1.54 7.18
N ARG A 87 -22.66 2.36 8.13
CA ARG A 87 -22.40 3.78 7.88
C ARG A 87 -21.32 3.99 6.81
N LEU A 88 -20.26 3.18 6.85
CA LEU A 88 -19.19 3.25 5.86
C LEU A 88 -19.69 2.89 4.46
N VAL A 89 -20.43 1.79 4.34
CA VAL A 89 -21.02 1.35 3.06
C VAL A 89 -21.97 2.42 2.53
N ASN A 90 -22.83 2.99 3.38
CA ASN A 90 -23.75 4.05 3.00
C ASN A 90 -23.02 5.30 2.46
N MET A 91 -21.94 5.74 3.13
CA MET A 91 -21.13 6.86 2.65
C MET A 91 -20.43 6.55 1.32
N LEU A 92 -19.88 5.34 1.18
CA LEU A 92 -19.26 4.91 -0.07
C LEU A 92 -20.24 4.92 -1.24
N GLU A 93 -21.47 4.43 -1.03
CA GLU A 93 -22.48 4.33 -2.08
C GLU A 93 -23.12 5.68 -2.42
N PHE A 94 -23.46 6.50 -1.43
CA PHE A 94 -24.23 7.73 -1.65
C PHE A 94 -23.37 8.98 -1.81
N GLU A 95 -22.13 8.99 -1.33
CA GLU A 95 -21.25 10.17 -1.41
C GLU A 95 -20.06 9.91 -2.33
N ILE A 96 -19.29 8.84 -2.10
CA ILE A 96 -18.03 8.62 -2.81
C ILE A 96 -18.23 8.13 -4.25
N LYS A 97 -19.16 7.20 -4.48
CA LYS A 97 -19.42 6.67 -5.84
C LYS A 97 -19.91 7.78 -6.80
N PRO A 98 -20.86 8.67 -6.43
CA PRO A 98 -21.23 9.80 -7.26
C PRO A 98 -20.07 10.78 -7.54
N ILE A 99 -19.21 11.05 -6.56
CA ILE A 99 -18.03 11.92 -6.76
C ILE A 99 -17.12 11.32 -7.84
N LEU A 100 -16.91 10.00 -7.83
CA LEU A 100 -16.09 9.33 -8.82
C LEU A 100 -16.71 9.42 -10.23
N GLU A 101 -18.03 9.23 -10.33
CA GLU A 101 -18.75 9.36 -11.61
C GLU A 101 -18.67 10.80 -12.16
N LYS A 102 -18.93 11.81 -11.31
CA LYS A 102 -18.83 13.22 -11.69
C LYS A 102 -17.41 13.65 -12.01
N THR A 103 -16.43 13.05 -11.37
CA THR A 103 -15.02 13.25 -11.72
C THR A 103 -14.72 12.67 -13.10
N ASN A 104 -15.26 11.49 -13.44
CA ASN A 104 -15.09 10.90 -14.76
C ASN A 104 -15.73 11.75 -15.87
N GLU A 105 -16.97 12.21 -15.65
CA GLU A 105 -17.65 13.18 -16.52
C GLU A 105 -16.79 14.46 -16.69
N THR A 106 -16.28 15.00 -15.58
CA THR A 106 -15.43 16.22 -15.59
C THR A 106 -14.15 16.01 -16.39
N VAL A 107 -13.46 14.87 -16.25
CA VAL A 107 -12.26 14.55 -17.04
C VAL A 107 -12.61 14.48 -18.53
N GLY A 108 -13.75 13.91 -18.89
CA GLY A 108 -14.27 13.90 -20.26
C GLY A 108 -14.50 15.32 -20.80
N THR A 109 -15.21 16.16 -20.04
CA THR A 109 -15.48 17.55 -20.41
C THR A 109 -14.21 18.38 -20.51
N VAL A 110 -13.29 18.30 -19.54
CA VAL A 110 -12.01 19.03 -19.55
C VAL A 110 -11.16 18.64 -20.76
N ARG A 111 -11.10 17.34 -21.11
CA ARG A 111 -10.46 16.89 -22.35
C ARG A 111 -11.15 17.46 -23.59
N GLY A 112 -12.49 17.51 -23.59
CA GLY A 112 -13.29 18.10 -24.65
C GLY A 112 -13.02 19.59 -24.83
N THR A 113 -13.06 20.38 -23.75
CA THR A 113 -12.76 21.82 -23.75
C THR A 113 -11.32 22.07 -24.18
N THR A 114 -10.36 21.30 -23.66
CA THR A 114 -8.94 21.43 -24.07
C THR A 114 -8.78 21.14 -25.55
N THR A 115 -9.44 20.11 -26.07
CA THR A 115 -9.41 19.76 -27.51
C THR A 115 -10.09 20.83 -28.35
N PHE A 116 -11.22 21.37 -27.90
CA PHE A 116 -11.95 22.42 -28.61
C PHE A 116 -11.15 23.74 -28.65
N VAL A 117 -10.61 24.16 -27.51
CA VAL A 117 -9.77 25.35 -27.41
C VAL A 117 -8.49 25.16 -28.22
N SER A 118 -7.88 23.97 -28.17
CA SER A 118 -6.71 23.63 -28.98
C SER A 118 -6.98 23.78 -30.47
N LYS A 119 -8.05 23.14 -30.98
CA LYS A 119 -8.36 23.14 -32.43
C LYS A 119 -8.90 24.47 -32.95
N ASN A 120 -9.77 25.14 -32.19
CA ASN A 120 -10.52 26.29 -32.70
C ASN A 120 -9.95 27.65 -32.28
N VAL A 121 -9.10 27.72 -31.25
CA VAL A 121 -8.55 28.98 -30.75
C VAL A 121 -7.03 28.99 -30.86
N ILE A 122 -6.35 27.97 -30.32
CA ILE A 122 -4.88 27.95 -30.25
C ILE A 122 -4.27 27.70 -31.63
N LYS A 123 -4.78 26.72 -32.38
CA LYS A 123 -4.29 26.41 -33.73
C LYS A 123 -4.32 27.63 -34.68
N PRO A 124 -5.44 28.35 -34.86
CA PRO A 124 -5.48 29.50 -35.77
C PRO A 124 -4.62 30.67 -35.27
N VAL A 125 -4.55 30.92 -33.95
CA VAL A 125 -3.67 31.97 -33.40
C VAL A 125 -2.19 31.66 -33.65
N THR A 126 -1.80 30.38 -33.54
CA THR A 126 -0.43 29.95 -33.78
C THR A 126 -0.09 30.06 -35.26
N GLU A 127 -0.96 29.56 -36.14
CA GLU A 127 -0.77 29.67 -37.60
C GLU A 127 -0.69 31.14 -38.04
N ALA A 128 -1.53 32.02 -37.50
CA ALA A 128 -1.48 33.46 -37.80
C ALA A 128 -0.14 34.08 -37.40
N ARG A 129 0.37 33.78 -36.20
CA ARG A 129 1.68 34.26 -35.74
C ARG A 129 2.82 33.69 -36.59
N VAL A 130 2.76 32.42 -36.99
CA VAL A 130 3.77 31.77 -37.85
C VAL A 130 3.81 32.42 -39.23
N HIS A 131 2.66 32.75 -39.83
CA HIS A 131 2.62 33.46 -41.12
C HIS A 131 3.24 34.85 -41.00
N VAL A 132 2.86 35.64 -39.99
CA VAL A 132 3.42 36.99 -39.77
C VAL A 132 4.93 36.94 -39.50
N ALA A 133 5.38 35.98 -38.68
CA ALA A 133 6.80 35.78 -38.40
C ALA A 133 7.57 35.34 -39.64
N GLY A 134 7.02 34.42 -40.44
CA GLY A 134 7.60 33.95 -41.70
C GLY A 134 7.74 35.09 -42.72
N ILE A 135 6.71 35.93 -42.86
CA ILE A 135 6.74 37.12 -43.72
C ILE A 135 7.82 38.09 -43.23
N ARG A 136 7.83 38.43 -41.93
CA ARG A 136 8.83 39.34 -41.36
C ARG A 136 10.26 38.82 -41.54
N GLN A 137 10.47 37.52 -41.35
CA GLN A 137 11.76 36.88 -41.53
C GLN A 137 12.17 36.85 -43.02
N ALA A 138 11.24 36.60 -43.94
CA ALA A 138 11.49 36.64 -45.38
C ALA A 138 11.86 38.06 -45.84
N PHE A 139 11.13 39.09 -45.42
CA PHE A 139 11.49 40.49 -45.68
C PHE A 139 12.85 40.85 -45.07
N LYS A 140 13.13 40.40 -43.85
CA LYS A 140 14.45 40.60 -43.21
C LYS A 140 15.56 39.83 -43.95
N ALA A 141 15.30 38.67 -44.51
CA ALA A 141 16.30 37.93 -45.29
C ALA A 141 16.55 38.57 -46.66
N LEU A 142 15.51 39.12 -47.30
CA LEU A 142 15.59 39.73 -48.63
C LEU A 142 16.14 41.17 -48.60
N PHE A 143 15.74 41.97 -47.60
CA PHE A 143 16.13 43.38 -47.46
C PHE A 143 17.07 43.65 -46.27
N GLY A 144 17.38 42.64 -45.46
CA GLY A 144 18.33 42.77 -44.36
C GLY A 144 19.76 42.69 -44.88
N ASN A 145 20.48 43.77 -44.70
CA ASN A 145 21.89 43.88 -45.06
C ASN A 145 22.73 42.85 -44.26
N PRO A 146 23.38 41.86 -44.88
CA PRO A 146 24.06 40.74 -44.20
C PRO A 146 25.37 41.12 -43.46
N ARG A 147 25.60 42.41 -43.18
CA ARG A 147 26.90 42.92 -42.66
C ARG A 147 26.93 43.18 -41.14
N ASN A 148 25.91 42.78 -40.36
CA ASN A 148 25.88 43.03 -38.91
C ASN A 148 25.87 41.77 -38.02
N ASN A 149 26.12 40.60 -38.59
CA ASN A 149 26.08 39.30 -37.90
C ASN A 149 27.45 38.80 -37.42
N LEU A 150 28.47 39.66 -37.35
CA LEU A 150 29.79 39.28 -36.84
C LEU A 150 29.79 39.33 -35.30
N PRO A 151 29.93 38.18 -34.60
CA PRO A 151 30.26 38.20 -33.19
C PRO A 151 31.64 38.83 -32.99
N ARG A 152 31.77 39.72 -32.01
CA ARG A 152 33.05 40.07 -31.41
C ARG A 152 33.33 39.15 -30.24
#